data_AF-A0A847I3A1-F1
#
_entry.id   AF-A0A847I3A1-F1
#
_cell.length_a   1.000
_cell.length_b   1.000
_cell.length_c   1.000
_cell.angle_alpha   90.00
_cell.angle_beta   90.00
_cell.angle_gamma   90.00
#
_symmetry.space_group_name_H-M   'P 1'
#
loop_
_entity.id
_entity.type
_entity.pdbx_description
1 polymer ?
#
loop_
_entity_poly.entity_id
_entity_poly.type
_entity_poly.pdbx_seq_one_letter_code
_entity_poly.pdbx_strand_id
1 'polypeptide(L)'
;MPTAQPLSPQDTCLRLPPVRLSAAHSPRSAILTPAAVLLLLVLGLTCMNRALIHPLRNYLLDFRSYYASGLALRAGLNPYNTAAVKSFVQLPGRQSAPPYVYSPPTLALCALASYLPYPSAQTPWLLLQFALAGAAFVLTLRRLRRPWYSQAAALTGVVFLLSRPFSELFRWGQWDMLPLALIAGGLLALDRRRALLGGTLLGLAAVAKVTPIALVAILLLRREKRAALAAIATIAAAVAL
;
A
#
# COMPACT_ATOMS: atom_id res chain seq x y z
N MET A 1 -16.08 44.96 -59.29
CA MET A 1 -16.27 43.71 -58.53
C MET A 1 -14.92 43.00 -58.46
N PRO A 2 -14.29 42.88 -57.27
CA PRO A 2 -13.02 42.18 -57.14
C PRO A 2 -13.27 40.66 -57.00
N THR A 3 -12.65 39.90 -57.89
CA THR A 3 -12.64 38.44 -57.92
C THR A 3 -11.82 37.88 -56.75
N ALA A 4 -12.47 37.12 -55.86
CA ALA A 4 -11.82 36.41 -54.77
C ALA A 4 -10.98 35.23 -55.32
N GLN A 5 -9.70 35.18 -54.96
CA GLN A 5 -8.85 34.01 -55.19
C GLN A 5 -9.23 32.86 -54.25
N PRO A 6 -9.21 31.59 -54.68
CA PRO A 6 -9.44 30.46 -53.81
C PRO A 6 -8.21 30.20 -52.92
N LEU A 7 -8.46 30.05 -51.61
CA LEU A 7 -7.45 29.70 -50.61
C LEU A 7 -6.92 28.28 -50.85
N SER A 8 -5.60 28.11 -50.71
CA SER A 8 -4.89 26.84 -50.90
C SER A 8 -5.21 25.82 -49.79
N PRO A 9 -5.22 24.50 -50.05
CA PRO A 9 -5.60 23.47 -49.07
C PRO A 9 -4.56 23.21 -47.96
N GLN A 10 -3.45 23.95 -47.90
CA GLN A 10 -2.33 23.65 -47.00
C GLN A 10 -2.33 24.44 -45.68
N ASP A 11 -3.28 25.36 -45.48
CA ASP A 11 -3.29 26.28 -44.32
C ASP A 11 -4.16 25.82 -43.13
N THR A 12 -4.72 24.61 -43.15
CA THR A 12 -5.59 24.09 -42.07
C THR A 12 -4.91 23.14 -41.09
N CYS A 13 -3.59 23.21 -40.94
CA CYS A 13 -2.95 22.59 -39.79
C CYS A 13 -2.98 23.59 -38.63
N LEU A 14 -4.01 23.47 -37.79
CA LEU A 14 -4.18 24.22 -36.53
C LEU A 14 -2.94 23.98 -35.63
N ARG A 15 -1.88 24.76 -35.83
CA ARG A 15 -0.71 24.79 -34.94
C ARG A 15 -1.17 25.44 -33.65
N LEU A 16 -1.65 24.62 -32.70
CA LEU A 16 -1.80 25.05 -31.33
C LEU A 16 -0.46 25.65 -30.89
N PRO A 17 -0.43 26.89 -30.39
CA PRO A 17 0.80 27.46 -29.87
C PRO A 17 1.33 26.52 -28.78
N PRO A 18 2.66 26.30 -28.70
CA PRO A 18 3.21 25.54 -27.61
C PRO A 18 2.78 26.23 -26.32
N VAL A 19 2.01 25.53 -25.48
CA VAL A 19 1.73 25.97 -24.11
C VAL A 19 3.09 26.06 -23.43
N ARG A 20 3.69 27.25 -23.45
CA ARG A 20 4.84 27.57 -22.62
C ARG A 20 4.31 27.55 -21.20
N LEU A 21 4.44 26.41 -20.53
CA LEU A 21 4.41 26.36 -19.08
C LEU A 21 5.51 27.32 -18.62
N SER A 22 5.10 28.54 -18.24
CA SER A 22 5.98 29.57 -17.72
C SER A 22 6.76 28.97 -16.57
N ALA A 23 8.06 28.77 -16.78
CA ALA A 23 9.02 28.43 -15.77
C ALA A 23 9.25 29.67 -14.90
N ALA A 24 8.33 29.95 -13.99
CA ALA A 24 8.50 30.98 -12.99
C ALA A 24 7.65 30.63 -11.76
N HIS A 25 8.25 29.91 -10.83
CA HIS A 25 8.16 30.14 -9.38
C HIS A 25 9.35 29.39 -8.78
N SER A 26 10.36 30.11 -8.31
CA SER A 26 11.37 29.53 -7.44
C SER A 26 10.62 28.95 -6.23
N PRO A 27 10.78 27.66 -5.89
CA PRO A 27 10.15 27.13 -4.70
C PRO A 27 10.94 27.67 -3.53
N ARG A 28 10.54 28.83 -2.99
CA ARG A 28 10.77 29.10 -1.56
C ARG A 28 10.17 27.89 -0.86
N SER A 29 11.03 27.00 -0.39
CA SER A 29 10.64 25.82 0.36
C SER A 29 9.92 26.32 1.61
N ALA A 30 8.59 26.42 1.55
CA ALA A 30 7.79 26.70 2.72
C ALA A 30 8.09 25.58 3.72
N ILE A 31 8.88 25.94 4.72
CA ILE A 31 9.24 25.07 5.83
C ILE A 31 7.93 24.73 6.52
N LEU A 32 7.76 23.45 6.87
CA LEU A 32 6.69 22.97 7.75
C LEU A 32 6.44 23.98 8.88
N THR A 33 5.23 24.52 8.96
CA THR A 33 4.86 25.34 10.11
C THR A 33 4.84 24.44 11.35
N PRO A 34 5.30 24.91 12.52
CA PRO A 34 5.25 24.13 13.77
C PRO A 34 3.84 23.57 14.06
N ALA A 35 2.80 24.30 13.66
CA ALA A 35 1.41 23.87 13.73
C ALA A 35 1.11 22.60 12.91
N ALA A 36 1.67 22.45 11.71
CA ALA A 36 1.48 21.25 10.88
C ALA A 36 2.18 20.03 11.50
N VAL A 37 3.37 20.21 12.07
CA VAL A 37 4.08 19.13 12.79
C VAL A 37 3.30 18.72 14.03
N LEU A 38 2.83 19.69 14.82
CA LEU A 38 2.02 19.44 16.01
C LEU A 38 0.71 18.71 15.67
N LEU A 39 0.02 19.13 14.59
CA LEU A 39 -1.20 18.47 14.14
C LEU A 39 -0.94 17.00 13.74
N LEU A 40 0.12 16.74 12.98
CA LEU A 40 0.52 15.38 12.60
C LEU A 40 0.86 14.52 13.83
N LEU A 41 1.56 15.09 14.81
CA LEU A 41 1.88 14.41 16.07
C LEU A 41 0.62 14.12 16.88
N VAL A 42 -0.29 15.08 17.04
CA VAL A 42 -1.55 14.89 17.76
C VAL A 42 -2.43 13.86 17.06
N LEU A 43 -2.56 13.90 15.74
CA LEU A 43 -3.33 12.91 14.97
C LEU A 43 -2.71 11.51 15.10
N GLY A 44 -1.39 11.41 14.95
CA GLY A 44 -0.63 10.17 15.12
C GLY A 44 -0.78 9.59 16.52
N LEU A 45 -0.61 10.41 17.55
CA LEU A 45 -0.79 10.03 18.96
C LEU A 45 -2.22 9.65 19.27
N THR A 46 -3.23 10.34 18.72
CA THR A 46 -4.64 10.00 18.95
C THR A 46 -5.00 8.66 18.29
N CYS A 47 -4.50 8.41 17.08
CA CYS A 47 -4.65 7.13 16.40
C CYS A 47 -3.96 6.01 17.19
N MET A 48 -2.73 6.24 17.65
CA MET A 48 -1.97 5.29 18.45
C MET A 48 -2.59 5.06 19.83
N ASN A 49 -3.12 6.10 20.48
CA ASN A 49 -3.80 6.02 21.78
C ASN A 49 -5.08 5.18 21.68
N ARG A 50 -5.89 5.38 20.64
CA ARG A 50 -7.05 4.51 20.36
C ARG A 50 -6.65 3.06 20.12
N ALA A 51 -5.48 2.82 19.52
CA ALA A 51 -4.94 1.49 19.28
C ALA A 51 -4.42 0.82 20.56
N LEU A 52 -3.76 1.57 21.44
CA LEU A 52 -3.07 1.08 22.63
C LEU A 52 -3.98 0.98 23.87
N ILE A 53 -5.01 1.83 24.00
CA ILE A 53 -5.90 1.87 25.18
C ILE A 53 -7.09 0.89 25.08
N HIS A 54 -7.39 0.35 23.90
CA HIS A 54 -8.51 -0.59 23.71
C HIS A 54 -8.17 -2.02 23.26
N PRO A 55 -7.10 -2.68 23.76
CA PRO A 55 -6.81 -4.08 23.39
C PRO A 55 -7.93 -5.07 23.78
N LEU A 56 -8.80 -4.70 24.73
CA LEU A 56 -9.90 -5.52 25.23
C LEU A 56 -11.24 -5.36 24.47
N ARG A 57 -11.34 -4.46 23.48
CA ARG A 57 -12.62 -4.05 22.87
C ARG A 57 -12.83 -4.51 21.42
N ASN A 58 -12.20 -5.61 21.01
CA ASN A 58 -12.36 -6.24 19.67
C ASN A 58 -11.73 -5.47 18.50
N TYR A 59 -10.56 -4.85 18.70
CA TYR A 59 -9.78 -4.26 17.61
C TYR A 59 -8.91 -5.35 16.95
N LEU A 60 -8.69 -5.22 15.64
CA LEU A 60 -7.93 -6.12 14.76
C LEU A 60 -8.67 -7.38 14.27
N LEU A 61 -9.91 -7.22 13.80
CA LEU A 61 -10.76 -8.30 13.27
C LEU A 61 -10.08 -9.19 12.22
N ASP A 62 -9.43 -8.61 11.22
CA ASP A 62 -8.74 -9.37 10.17
C ASP A 62 -7.46 -10.01 10.70
N PHE A 63 -6.78 -9.37 11.66
CA PHE A 63 -5.65 -10.01 12.34
C PHE A 63 -6.05 -11.30 13.06
N ARG A 64 -7.27 -11.38 13.61
CA ARG A 64 -7.78 -12.64 14.18
C ARG A 64 -7.85 -13.74 13.13
N SER A 65 -8.26 -13.41 11.90
CA SER A 65 -8.28 -14.34 10.78
C SER A 65 -6.88 -14.77 10.39
N TYR A 66 -5.94 -13.83 10.26
CA TYR A 66 -4.53 -14.15 9.97
C TYR A 66 -3.92 -15.07 11.04
N TYR A 67 -4.10 -14.73 12.31
CA TYR A 67 -3.55 -15.50 13.42
C TYR A 67 -4.15 -16.91 13.49
N ALA A 68 -5.49 -17.02 13.42
CA ALA A 68 -6.18 -18.30 13.47
C ALA A 68 -5.79 -19.21 12.30
N SER A 69 -5.62 -18.63 11.11
CA SER A 69 -5.20 -19.36 9.90
C SER A 69 -3.75 -19.84 10.00
N GLY A 70 -2.86 -19.02 10.56
CA GLY A 70 -1.49 -19.42 10.85
C GLY A 70 -1.41 -20.57 11.86
N LEU A 71 -2.24 -20.52 12.91
CA LEU A 71 -2.32 -21.59 13.90
C LEU A 71 -2.89 -22.88 13.31
N ALA A 72 -3.95 -22.77 12.50
CA ALA A 72 -4.53 -23.90 11.77
C ALA A 72 -3.51 -24.56 10.84
N LEU A 73 -2.78 -23.76 10.06
CA LEU A 73 -1.72 -24.26 9.17
C LEU A 73 -0.66 -25.04 9.94
N ARG A 74 -0.19 -24.49 11.08
CA ARG A 74 0.80 -25.15 11.94
C ARG A 74 0.29 -26.43 12.57
N ALA A 75 -1.02 -26.53 12.80
CA ALA A 75 -1.68 -27.73 13.31
C ALA A 75 -2.00 -28.76 12.21
N GLY A 76 -1.60 -28.52 10.95
CA GLY A 76 -1.92 -29.39 9.82
C GLY A 76 -3.38 -29.32 9.36
N LEU A 77 -4.14 -28.32 9.82
CA LEU A 77 -5.51 -28.08 9.41
C LEU A 77 -5.55 -27.18 8.17
N ASN A 78 -6.52 -27.41 7.29
CA ASN A 78 -6.76 -26.54 6.14
C ASN A 78 -7.29 -25.16 6.62
N PRO A 79 -6.55 -24.05 6.44
CA PRO A 79 -6.97 -22.73 6.90
C PRO A 79 -8.21 -22.17 6.18
N TYR A 80 -8.57 -22.72 5.02
CA TYR A 80 -9.77 -22.36 4.27
C TYR A 80 -11.02 -23.12 4.74
N ASN A 81 -10.86 -24.17 5.55
CA ASN A 81 -11.99 -24.85 6.18
C ASN A 81 -12.44 -24.05 7.42
N THR A 82 -13.30 -23.06 7.17
CA THR A 82 -13.78 -22.12 8.20
C THR A 82 -14.41 -22.82 9.41
N ALA A 83 -15.15 -23.90 9.21
CA ALA A 83 -15.78 -24.64 10.31
C ALA A 83 -14.73 -25.29 11.21
N ALA A 84 -13.74 -25.97 10.62
CA ALA A 84 -12.64 -26.61 11.35
C ALA A 84 -11.77 -25.59 12.09
N VAL A 85 -11.46 -24.45 11.46
CA VAL A 85 -10.67 -23.39 12.10
C VAL A 85 -11.43 -22.79 13.29
N LYS A 86 -12.74 -22.54 13.15
CA LYS A 86 -13.56 -21.99 14.25
C LYS A 86 -13.71 -22.95 15.43
N SER A 87 -13.81 -24.26 15.17
CA SER A 87 -13.87 -25.25 16.25
C SER A 87 -12.52 -25.43 16.95
N PHE A 88 -11.42 -25.30 16.22
CA PHE A 88 -10.06 -25.51 16.74
C PHE A 88 -9.51 -24.27 17.47
N VAL A 89 -9.71 -23.07 16.90
CA VAL A 89 -9.10 -21.83 17.41
C VAL A 89 -10.12 -21.00 18.18
N GLN A 90 -9.91 -20.91 19.50
CA GLN A 90 -10.65 -19.99 20.37
C GLN A 90 -9.72 -18.85 20.80
N LEU A 91 -9.97 -17.65 20.29
CA LEU A 91 -9.18 -16.46 20.62
C LEU A 91 -9.88 -15.63 21.70
N PRO A 92 -9.14 -15.01 22.64
CA PRO A 92 -9.72 -14.09 23.63
C PRO A 92 -10.58 -12.99 22.99
N GLY A 93 -11.65 -12.57 23.67
CA GLY A 93 -12.57 -11.53 23.21
C GLY A 93 -13.96 -12.05 22.78
N ARG A 94 -14.83 -11.15 22.32
CA ARG A 94 -16.25 -11.47 22.02
C ARG A 94 -16.51 -11.91 20.58
N GLN A 95 -15.55 -11.74 19.68
CA GLN A 95 -15.72 -11.98 18.25
C GLN A 95 -14.93 -13.20 17.78
N SER A 96 -15.57 -14.08 17.01
CA SER A 96 -14.85 -15.17 16.34
C SER A 96 -13.94 -14.64 15.24
N ALA A 97 -12.91 -15.41 14.88
CA ALA A 97 -12.09 -15.08 13.72
C ALA A 97 -12.95 -15.15 12.44
N PRO A 98 -12.96 -14.11 11.59
CA PRO A 98 -13.60 -14.20 10.29
C PRO A 98 -12.86 -15.22 9.40
N PRO A 99 -13.54 -15.74 8.35
CA PRO A 99 -12.90 -16.64 7.40
C PRO A 99 -11.65 -16.03 6.77
N TYR A 100 -10.68 -16.86 6.43
CA TYR A 100 -9.51 -16.43 5.69
C TYR A 100 -9.80 -16.43 4.19
N VAL A 101 -9.57 -15.29 3.55
CA VAL A 101 -9.95 -15.03 2.15
C VAL A 101 -8.77 -14.59 1.27
N TYR A 102 -7.54 -14.71 1.80
CA TYR A 102 -6.34 -14.25 1.14
C TYR A 102 -5.63 -15.39 0.40
N SER A 103 -4.60 -15.06 -0.37
CA SER A 103 -3.91 -16.02 -1.22
C SER A 103 -3.06 -17.01 -0.40
N PRO A 104 -2.94 -18.29 -0.81
CA PRO A 104 -2.17 -19.30 -0.08
C PRO A 104 -0.73 -18.90 0.28
N PRO A 105 0.04 -18.22 -0.59
CA PRO A 105 1.44 -17.87 -0.26
C PRO A 105 1.56 -16.96 0.96
N THR A 106 0.49 -16.24 1.29
CA THR A 106 0.48 -15.33 2.43
C THR A 106 0.24 -16.04 3.77
N LEU A 107 -0.16 -17.32 3.75
CA LEU A 107 -0.30 -18.15 4.95
C LEU A 107 1.02 -18.35 5.68
N ALA A 108 2.16 -18.30 4.99
CA ALA A 108 3.48 -18.35 5.62
C ALA A 108 3.69 -17.18 6.61
N LEU A 109 3.26 -15.97 6.22
CA LEU A 109 3.31 -14.79 7.10
C LEU A 109 2.33 -14.93 8.27
N CYS A 110 1.15 -15.48 8.02
CA CYS A 110 0.17 -15.79 9.06
C CYS A 110 0.73 -16.79 10.08
N ALA A 111 1.41 -17.84 9.62
CA ALA A 111 2.06 -18.84 10.47
C ALA A 111 3.15 -18.21 11.35
N LEU A 112 3.96 -17.29 10.79
CA LEU A 112 4.97 -16.55 11.56
C LEU A 112 4.36 -15.77 12.74
N ALA A 113 3.22 -15.10 12.53
CA ALA A 113 2.54 -14.37 13.60
C ALA A 113 2.01 -15.30 14.72
N SER A 114 1.71 -16.55 14.39
CA SER A 114 1.14 -17.53 15.32
C SER A 114 2.15 -18.20 16.26
N TYR A 115 3.46 -17.94 16.11
CA TYR A 115 4.47 -18.42 17.07
C TYR A 115 4.42 -17.69 18.42
N LEU A 116 3.82 -16.50 18.45
CA LEU A 116 3.59 -15.75 19.68
C LEU A 116 2.18 -16.03 20.21
N PRO A 117 1.94 -15.98 21.53
CA PRO A 117 0.60 -15.94 22.08
C PRO A 117 -0.22 -14.80 21.47
N TYR A 118 -1.52 -15.01 21.22
CA TYR A 118 -2.36 -14.04 20.51
C TYR A 118 -2.25 -12.60 21.06
N PRO A 119 -2.34 -12.33 22.38
CA PRO A 119 -2.20 -10.97 22.91
C PRO A 119 -0.83 -10.35 22.60
N SER A 120 0.23 -11.16 22.68
CA SER A 120 1.61 -10.73 22.40
C SER A 120 1.84 -10.52 20.90
N ALA A 121 1.14 -11.25 20.03
CA ALA A 121 1.29 -11.15 18.58
C ALA A 121 0.70 -9.84 18.01
N GLN A 122 -0.28 -9.22 18.69
CA GLN A 122 -0.92 -7.98 18.24
C GLN A 122 0.04 -6.79 18.18
N THR A 123 0.94 -6.66 19.17
CA THR A 123 1.85 -5.51 19.25
C THR A 123 2.91 -5.51 18.13
N PRO A 124 3.68 -6.60 17.90
CA PRO A 124 4.60 -6.69 16.77
C PRO A 124 3.90 -6.52 15.43
N TRP A 125 2.69 -7.06 15.29
CA TRP A 125 1.90 -6.88 14.08
C TRP A 125 1.58 -5.41 13.80
N LEU A 126 1.06 -4.68 14.79
CA LEU A 126 0.80 -3.26 14.66
C LEU A 126 2.08 -2.46 14.38
N LEU A 127 3.19 -2.76 15.07
CA LEU A 127 4.47 -2.10 14.83
C LEU A 127 4.98 -2.34 13.40
N LEU A 128 4.86 -3.56 12.87
CA LEU A 128 5.19 -3.89 11.49
C LEU A 128 4.34 -3.05 10.53
N GLN A 129 3.03 -2.96 10.77
CA GLN A 129 2.13 -2.18 9.94
C GLN A 129 2.46 -0.68 9.94
N PHE A 130 2.81 -0.11 11.10
CA PHE A 130 3.29 1.27 11.20
C PHE A 130 4.62 1.47 10.47
N ALA A 131 5.56 0.54 10.61
CA ALA A 131 6.84 0.60 9.90
C ALA A 131 6.64 0.56 8.38
N LEU A 132 5.74 -0.29 7.89
CA LEU A 132 5.36 -0.38 6.48
C LEU A 132 4.66 0.90 5.99
N ALA A 133 3.76 1.47 6.80
CA ALA A 133 3.10 2.74 6.48
C ALA A 133 4.13 3.89 6.37
N GLY A 134 5.06 3.97 7.32
CA GLY A 134 6.16 4.93 7.30
C GLY A 134 7.08 4.74 6.10
N ALA A 135 7.41 3.48 5.76
CA ALA A 135 8.20 3.15 4.58
C ALA A 135 7.49 3.59 3.30
N ALA A 136 6.20 3.27 3.15
CA ALA A 136 5.39 3.71 2.01
C ALA A 136 5.38 5.23 1.84
N PHE A 137 5.20 5.96 2.95
CA PHE A 137 5.24 7.42 2.98
C PHE A 137 6.60 7.96 2.53
N VAL A 138 7.70 7.48 3.14
CA VAL A 138 9.07 7.90 2.79
C VAL A 138 9.41 7.59 1.33
N LEU A 139 9.06 6.39 0.85
CA LEU A 139 9.29 5.99 -0.54
C LEU A 139 8.51 6.88 -1.51
N THR A 140 7.28 7.25 -1.16
CA THR A 140 6.46 8.18 -1.94
C THR A 140 7.10 9.56 -2.01
N LEU A 141 7.56 10.12 -0.88
CA LEU A 141 8.26 11.41 -0.89
C LEU A 141 9.55 11.39 -1.71
N ARG A 142 10.33 10.30 -1.60
CA ARG A 142 11.54 10.09 -2.41
C ARG A 142 11.21 10.04 -3.90
N ARG A 143 10.12 9.39 -4.27
CA ARG A 143 9.63 9.32 -5.65
C ARG A 143 9.23 10.70 -6.18
N LEU A 144 8.52 11.47 -5.36
CA LEU A 144 8.11 12.84 -5.68
C LEU A 144 9.24 13.87 -5.58
N ARG A 145 10.46 13.45 -5.19
CA ARG A 145 11.62 14.32 -4.97
C ARG A 145 11.31 15.47 -4.00
N ARG A 146 10.51 15.20 -2.97
CA ARG A 146 10.14 16.17 -1.94
C ARG A 146 10.90 15.89 -0.64
N PRO A 147 11.47 16.93 0.01
CA PRO A 147 12.02 16.75 1.34
C PRO A 147 10.89 16.50 2.34
N TRP A 148 11.20 15.75 3.40
CA TRP A 148 10.24 15.39 4.45
C TRP A 148 9.66 16.61 5.17
N TYR A 149 10.38 17.73 5.18
CA TYR A 149 9.96 18.97 5.82
C TYR A 149 9.18 19.93 4.91
N SER A 150 8.87 19.52 3.67
CA SER A 150 8.08 20.36 2.76
C SER A 150 6.61 20.43 3.17
N GLN A 151 5.94 21.55 2.86
CA GLN A 151 4.48 21.65 2.97
C GLN A 151 3.74 20.54 2.21
N ALA A 152 4.26 20.12 1.05
CA ALA A 152 3.69 19.00 0.30
C ALA A 152 3.78 17.68 1.08
N ALA A 153 4.90 17.41 1.76
CA ALA A 153 5.03 16.25 2.63
C ALA A 153 4.08 16.34 3.83
N ALA A 154 3.92 17.53 4.42
CA ALA A 154 2.97 17.78 5.50
C ALA A 154 1.54 17.44 5.11
N LEU A 155 1.07 18.02 4.00
CA LEU A 155 -0.28 17.81 3.48
C LEU A 155 -0.51 16.35 3.09
N THR A 156 0.48 15.73 2.43
CA THR A 156 0.42 14.29 2.11
C THR A 156 0.32 13.45 3.38
N GLY A 157 1.08 13.79 4.42
CA GLY A 157 1.04 13.12 5.72
C GLY A 157 -0.32 13.27 6.40
N VAL A 158 -0.90 14.47 6.42
CA VAL A 158 -2.22 14.72 7.00
C VAL A 158 -3.28 13.92 6.25
N VAL A 159 -3.30 14.01 4.92
CA VAL A 159 -4.26 13.24 4.08
C VAL A 159 -4.08 11.74 4.30
N PHE A 160 -2.85 11.26 4.40
CA PHE A 160 -2.56 9.85 4.64
C PHE A 160 -3.05 9.38 6.01
N LEU A 161 -2.76 10.12 7.08
CA LEU A 161 -3.19 9.78 8.45
C LEU A 161 -4.72 9.87 8.64
N LEU A 162 -5.37 10.81 7.94
CA LEU A 162 -6.83 10.95 7.96
C LEU A 162 -7.54 10.01 6.99
N SER A 163 -6.80 9.33 6.12
CA SER A 163 -7.38 8.43 5.13
C SER A 163 -8.04 7.22 5.82
N ARG A 164 -9.15 6.75 5.23
CA ARG A 164 -9.83 5.56 5.70
C ARG A 164 -8.91 4.32 5.75
N PRO A 165 -8.06 4.03 4.75
CA PRO A 165 -7.14 2.89 4.84
C PRO A 165 -6.21 2.94 6.06
N PHE A 166 -5.78 4.12 6.48
CA PHE A 166 -4.94 4.26 7.67
C PHE A 166 -5.75 4.10 8.97
N SER A 167 -6.97 4.64 9.04
CA SER A 167 -7.80 4.49 10.24
C SER A 167 -8.33 3.06 10.42
N GLU A 168 -8.63 2.35 9.33
CA GLU A 168 -9.06 0.96 9.32
C GLU A 168 -7.93 0.00 9.75
N LEU A 169 -6.66 0.42 9.72
CA LEU A 169 -5.54 -0.35 10.26
C LEU A 169 -5.77 -0.73 11.72
N PHE A 170 -6.30 0.19 12.52
CA PHE A 170 -6.57 -0.04 13.94
C PHE A 170 -7.78 -0.92 14.17
N ARG A 171 -8.79 -0.80 13.30
CA ARG A 171 -10.04 -1.54 13.42
C ARG A 171 -9.89 -2.99 12.99
N TRP A 172 -9.23 -3.22 11.86
CA TRP A 172 -9.14 -4.55 11.25
C TRP A 172 -7.77 -5.19 11.42
N GLY A 173 -6.71 -4.43 11.60
CA GLY A 173 -5.35 -4.99 11.60
C GLY A 173 -4.97 -5.55 10.24
N GLN A 174 -5.54 -4.99 9.16
CA GLN A 174 -5.23 -5.41 7.80
C GLN A 174 -3.77 -5.18 7.47
N TRP A 175 -3.18 -6.09 6.68
CA TRP A 175 -1.82 -5.93 6.18
C TRP A 175 -1.69 -4.97 4.98
N ASP A 176 -2.68 -4.11 4.72
CA ASP A 176 -2.74 -3.26 3.52
C ASP A 176 -1.55 -2.30 3.36
N MET A 177 -0.84 -2.01 4.45
CA MET A 177 0.41 -1.25 4.41
C MET A 177 1.55 -2.00 3.70
N LEU A 178 1.54 -3.33 3.68
CA LEU A 178 2.51 -4.16 2.95
C LEU A 178 2.42 -3.95 1.44
N PRO A 179 1.29 -4.22 0.75
CA PRO A 179 1.18 -3.96 -0.68
C PRO A 179 1.38 -2.47 -0.99
N LEU A 180 0.97 -1.54 -0.12
CA LEU A 180 1.22 -0.12 -0.33
C LEU A 180 2.73 0.22 -0.34
N ALA A 181 3.51 -0.30 0.62
CA ALA A 181 4.95 -0.09 0.67
C ALA A 181 5.67 -0.74 -0.54
N LEU A 182 5.24 -1.94 -0.91
CA LEU A 182 5.74 -2.65 -2.10
C LEU A 182 5.44 -1.88 -3.39
N ILE A 183 4.23 -1.32 -3.53
CA ILE A 183 3.86 -0.46 -4.67
C ILE A 183 4.72 0.80 -4.70
N ALA A 184 4.84 1.52 -3.58
CA ALA A 184 5.64 2.75 -3.52
C ALA A 184 7.11 2.49 -3.88
N GLY A 185 7.69 1.40 -3.34
CA GLY A 185 9.04 0.96 -3.66
C GLY A 185 9.20 0.51 -5.11
N GLY A 186 8.23 -0.25 -5.62
CA GLY A 186 8.21 -0.73 -7.00
C GLY A 186 8.19 0.40 -8.01
N LEU A 187 7.29 1.38 -7.83
CA LEU A 187 7.22 2.56 -8.69
C LEU A 187 8.49 3.42 -8.61
N LEU A 188 9.06 3.60 -7.42
CA LEU A 188 10.34 4.29 -7.26
C LEU A 188 11.50 3.56 -7.96
N ALA A 189 11.53 2.23 -7.92
CA ALA A 189 12.54 1.43 -8.61
C ALA A 189 12.41 1.56 -10.14
N LEU A 190 11.18 1.57 -10.66
CA LEU A 190 10.90 1.81 -12.09
C LEU A 190 11.35 3.20 -12.53
N ASP A 191 11.07 4.24 -11.75
CA ASP A 191 11.55 5.61 -12.04
C ASP A 191 13.08 5.69 -12.07
N ARG A 192 13.76 4.81 -11.31
CA ARG A 192 15.22 4.67 -11.27
C ARG A 192 15.77 3.66 -12.29
N ARG A 193 14.97 3.27 -13.30
CA ARG A 193 15.35 2.31 -14.35
C ARG A 193 15.72 0.91 -13.84
N ARG A 194 15.32 0.54 -12.62
CA ARG A 194 15.53 -0.79 -12.03
C ARG A 194 14.32 -1.69 -12.32
N ALA A 195 14.14 -2.05 -13.59
CA ALA A 195 12.94 -2.74 -14.08
C ALA A 195 12.63 -4.05 -13.34
N LEU A 196 13.64 -4.90 -13.10
CA LEU A 196 13.44 -6.20 -12.44
C LEU A 196 12.96 -6.02 -11.00
N LEU A 197 13.66 -5.19 -10.20
CA LEU A 197 13.25 -4.89 -8.83
C LEU A 197 11.84 -4.27 -8.78
N GLY A 198 11.56 -3.31 -9.68
CA GLY A 198 10.24 -2.69 -9.77
C GLY A 198 9.14 -3.71 -10.04
N GLY A 199 9.35 -4.58 -11.03
CA GLY A 199 8.45 -5.68 -11.35
C GLY A 199 8.24 -6.66 -10.20
N THR A 200 9.33 -7.16 -9.58
CA THR A 200 9.26 -8.07 -8.44
C THR A 200 8.48 -7.49 -7.27
N LEU A 201 8.72 -6.23 -6.91
CA LEU A 201 7.97 -5.59 -5.82
C LEU A 201 6.48 -5.46 -6.14
N LEU A 202 6.11 -5.13 -7.39
CA LEU A 202 4.70 -5.09 -7.81
C LEU A 202 4.07 -6.48 -7.87
N GLY A 203 4.82 -7.51 -8.26
CA GLY A 203 4.40 -8.91 -8.21
C GLY A 203 4.12 -9.36 -6.77
N LEU A 204 5.03 -9.08 -5.83
CA LEU A 204 4.81 -9.35 -4.41
C LEU A 204 3.59 -8.59 -3.85
N ALA A 205 3.36 -7.35 -4.28
CA ALA A 205 2.18 -6.59 -3.89
C ALA A 205 0.89 -7.27 -4.36
N ALA A 206 0.88 -7.82 -5.58
CA ALA A 206 -0.26 -8.55 -6.16
C ALA A 206 -0.48 -9.92 -5.49
N VAL A 207 0.58 -10.57 -5.00
CA VAL A 207 0.47 -11.80 -4.18
C VAL A 207 -0.15 -11.47 -2.83
N ALA A 208 0.33 -10.41 -2.17
CA ALA A 208 -0.16 -9.99 -0.84
C ALA A 208 -1.65 -9.58 -0.86
N LYS A 209 -2.08 -8.92 -1.95
CA LYS A 209 -3.47 -8.55 -2.18
C LYS A 209 -3.70 -8.55 -3.68
N VAL A 210 -4.80 -9.11 -4.18
CA VAL A 210 -4.98 -9.24 -5.64
C VAL A 210 -5.08 -7.87 -6.35
N THR A 211 -5.54 -6.83 -5.67
CA THR A 211 -5.82 -5.50 -6.26
C THR A 211 -4.68 -4.90 -7.11
N PRO A 212 -3.40 -4.92 -6.72
CA PRO A 212 -2.29 -4.39 -7.50
C PRO A 212 -1.96 -5.18 -8.78
N ILE A 213 -2.62 -6.29 -9.08
CA ILE A 213 -2.45 -7.00 -10.36
C ILE A 213 -2.74 -6.10 -11.57
N ALA A 214 -3.61 -5.10 -11.40
CA ALA A 214 -3.86 -4.08 -12.42
C ALA A 214 -2.59 -3.30 -12.79
N LEU A 215 -1.66 -3.10 -11.86
CA LEU A 215 -0.36 -2.45 -12.15
C LEU A 215 0.51 -3.33 -13.05
N VAL A 216 0.45 -4.66 -12.90
CA VAL A 216 1.13 -5.61 -13.79
C VAL A 216 0.54 -5.53 -15.20
N ALA A 217 -0.79 -5.45 -15.32
CA ALA A 217 -1.46 -5.23 -16.61
C ALA A 217 -1.02 -3.90 -17.25
N ILE A 218 -0.90 -2.83 -16.47
CA ILE A 218 -0.38 -1.54 -16.96
C ILE A 218 1.07 -1.67 -17.46
N LEU A 219 1.94 -2.43 -16.80
CA LEU A 219 3.31 -2.67 -17.29
C LEU A 219 3.32 -3.35 -18.65
N LEU A 220 2.44 -4.35 -18.86
CA LEU A 220 2.28 -5.01 -20.15
C LEU A 220 1.82 -4.04 -21.23
N LEU A 221 0.80 -3.23 -20.95
CA LEU A 221 0.27 -2.22 -21.88
C LEU A 221 1.31 -1.16 -22.24
N ARG A 222 2.13 -0.73 -21.27
CA ARG A 222 3.23 0.22 -21.48
C ARG A 222 4.47 -0.39 -22.13
N ARG A 223 4.43 -1.68 -22.49
CA ARG A 223 5.53 -2.44 -23.08
C ARG A 223 6.80 -2.46 -22.21
N GLU A 224 6.64 -2.35 -20.89
CA GLU A 224 7.72 -2.47 -19.90
C GLU A 224 8.07 -3.95 -19.66
N LYS A 225 8.51 -4.65 -20.72
CA LYS A 225 8.61 -6.11 -20.77
C LYS A 225 9.41 -6.70 -19.60
N ARG A 226 10.55 -6.11 -19.25
CA ARG A 226 11.41 -6.60 -18.16
C ARG A 226 10.71 -6.55 -16.80
N ALA A 227 10.01 -5.46 -16.51
CA ALA A 227 9.27 -5.31 -15.26
C ALA A 227 8.04 -6.22 -15.23
N ALA A 228 7.31 -6.32 -16.34
CA ALA A 228 6.15 -7.20 -16.44
C ALA A 228 6.54 -8.67 -16.25
N LEU A 229 7.60 -9.14 -16.94
CA LEU A 229 8.10 -10.50 -16.78
C LEU A 229 8.55 -10.79 -15.35
N ALA A 230 9.26 -9.86 -14.70
CA ALA A 230 9.65 -10.01 -13.30
C ALA A 230 8.43 -10.12 -12.37
N ALA A 231 7.41 -9.28 -12.57
CA ALA A 231 6.18 -9.34 -11.78
C ALA A 231 5.44 -10.67 -11.95
N ILE A 232 5.27 -11.12 -13.21
CA ILE A 232 4.62 -12.40 -13.53
C ILE A 232 5.41 -13.57 -12.94
N ALA A 233 6.73 -13.59 -13.11
CA ALA A 233 7.59 -14.63 -12.56
C ALA A 233 7.52 -14.67 -11.03
N THR A 234 7.48 -13.52 -10.36
CA THR A 234 7.30 -13.45 -8.91
C THR A 234 5.94 -14.00 -8.47
N ILE A 235 4.86 -13.66 -9.17
CA ILE A 235 3.52 -14.20 -8.86
C ILE A 235 3.51 -15.72 -9.06
N ALA A 236 4.01 -16.20 -10.20
CA ALA A 236 4.06 -17.63 -10.51
C ALA A 236 4.90 -18.41 -9.49
N ALA A 237 6.07 -17.89 -9.13
CA ALA A 237 6.94 -18.50 -8.12
C ALA A 237 6.27 -18.54 -6.74
N ALA A 238 5.55 -17.48 -6.35
CA ALA A 238 4.83 -17.45 -5.09
C ALA A 238 3.69 -18.49 -5.06
N VAL A 239 2.95 -18.64 -6.16
CA VAL A 239 1.83 -19.60 -6.26
C VAL A 239 2.30 -21.06 -6.33
N ALA A 240 3.53 -21.30 -6.78
CA ALA A 240 4.11 -22.64 -6.87
C ALA A 240 4.69 -23.18 -5.54
N LEU A 241 4.82 -22.32 -4.51
CA LEU A 241 5.24 -22.66 -3.14
C LEU A 241 4.05 -23.12 -2.30
#